data_AF-A0A932CPT4-F1
#
_entry.id   AF-A0A932CPT4-F1
#
_cell.length_a   1.000
_cell.length_b   1.000
_cell.length_c   1.000
_cell.angle_alpha   90.00
_cell.angle_beta   90.00
_cell.angle_gamma   90.00
#
_symmetry.space_group_name_H-M   'P 1'
#
loop_
_entity.id
_entity.type
_entity.pdbx_description
1 polymer ?
#
loop_
_entity_poly.entity_id
_entity_poly.type
_entity_poly.pdbx_seq_one_letter_code
_entity_poly.pdbx_strand_id
1 'polypeptide(L)'
;MKAGPTHCRGDILREENGMVLFIILFLMVMLTFLGLSGLMTATTDIQISKNYHSSTQALNLAEAGLEQAMADLIADLGDDQDISNSNFYRTDGSTLTITASSTAFYDVFSSSLGNGTYTVAFKNVGTSPNFSAGEIFVRSTGLINDNSQKVIESYLATENVNPWNNAIFANGGGGTIPLNGNVNVGGSVHILGNGLNACDGSPSTDDTAVYVQTGNIFNGHDNGGGNTIDNTLDNYINYTGWNSNNLNAKLRVKKGCVDMQVGSGEVGISSNAVKGIYVGNGDDSDSNGVNDDIVGGDNEGAGQNLYSRNRTTEGYDLGGVNVPFPTIDTTWLNANSLDMNTCGFGTDDLQLTSATNDFGPCQNVTNGRTNSIQWDKASKTLTISGIIKMDKIDIEADINYSGKGTLYSTNTGTTPSEAVQLEGNILPATTGSYPTTHVIGIIATGDIAFDKAGLIATGAFYSAQTITPKKQTEVAGTLVCNKFDLGSQVPKVWQVITLASNLPPGMPGSNYIWVFTTRRWREVF
;
A
#
# COMPACT_ATOMS: atom_id res chain seq x y z
N MET A 1 90.13 85.79 47.84
CA MET A 1 90.72 84.49 48.19
C MET A 1 89.57 83.48 48.32
N LYS A 2 89.73 82.29 47.71
CA LYS A 2 88.84 81.11 47.65
C LYS A 2 87.82 81.02 46.50
N ALA A 3 88.33 80.42 45.44
CA ALA A 3 87.64 79.66 44.39
C ALA A 3 87.06 78.35 44.94
N GLY A 4 86.00 77.84 44.29
CA GLY A 4 85.49 76.47 44.41
C GLY A 4 84.23 76.29 43.54
N PRO A 5 84.06 75.16 42.82
CA PRO A 5 83.63 75.21 41.42
C PRO A 5 82.23 74.64 41.12
N THR A 6 81.75 75.01 39.94
CA THR A 6 80.66 74.44 39.12
C THR A 6 80.79 72.93 38.87
N HIS A 7 79.68 72.20 39.02
CA HIS A 7 79.42 70.93 38.34
C HIS A 7 77.98 70.87 37.82
N CYS A 8 77.84 70.97 36.50
CA CYS A 8 76.75 70.38 35.73
C CYS A 8 77.11 68.92 35.43
N ARG A 9 76.22 67.97 35.66
CA ARG A 9 76.11 66.77 34.81
C ARG A 9 74.77 66.09 35.06
N GLY A 10 73.93 66.07 34.02
CA GLY A 10 72.71 65.29 34.00
C GLY A 10 73.06 63.81 33.89
N ASP A 11 72.55 63.00 34.81
CA ASP A 11 72.51 61.55 34.74
C ASP A 11 71.23 61.11 35.49
N ILE A 12 70.07 61.23 34.82
CA ILE A 12 68.79 60.65 35.30
C ILE A 12 68.33 59.48 34.42
N LEU A 13 69.07 59.07 33.39
CA LEU A 13 68.62 58.01 32.46
C LEU A 13 69.68 56.93 32.24
N ARG A 14 70.19 56.29 33.30
CA ARG A 14 71.13 55.18 33.14
C ARG A 14 70.87 53.93 33.98
N GLU A 15 69.69 53.80 34.59
CA GLU A 15 69.31 52.61 35.39
C GLU A 15 68.01 51.89 34.95
N GLU A 16 67.38 52.27 33.84
CA GLU A 16 66.13 51.62 33.36
C GLU A 16 66.35 50.40 32.44
N ASN A 17 67.61 50.12 32.02
CA ASN A 17 67.91 49.05 31.06
C ASN A 17 67.58 47.63 31.58
N GLY A 18 67.51 47.44 32.91
CA GLY A 18 67.11 46.16 33.51
C GLY A 18 65.60 45.93 33.50
N MET A 19 64.80 46.99 33.67
CA MET A 19 63.33 46.90 33.70
C MET A 19 62.76 46.67 32.30
N VAL A 20 63.36 47.29 31.27
CA VAL A 20 62.97 47.09 29.86
C VAL A 20 63.13 45.63 29.45
N LEU A 21 64.22 44.97 29.84
CA LEU A 21 64.43 43.54 29.56
C LEU A 21 63.37 42.67 30.24
N PHE A 22 63.00 42.98 31.49
CA PHE A 22 61.99 42.23 32.23
C PHE A 22 60.59 42.38 31.60
N ILE A 23 60.20 43.60 31.21
CA ILE A 23 58.91 43.87 30.55
C ILE A 23 58.85 43.13 29.20
N ILE A 24 59.92 43.16 28.42
CA ILE A 24 60.00 42.46 27.13
C ILE A 24 59.91 40.94 27.32
N LEU A 25 60.60 40.38 28.32
CA LEU A 25 60.53 38.95 28.62
C LEU A 25 59.13 38.54 29.09
N PHE A 26 58.53 39.32 29.99
CA PHE A 26 57.17 39.08 30.48
C PHE A 26 56.14 39.15 29.35
N LEU A 27 56.26 40.15 28.46
CA LEU A 27 55.41 40.30 27.30
C LEU A 27 55.58 39.14 26.29
N MET A 28 56.81 38.67 26.06
CA MET A 28 57.06 37.47 25.26
C MET A 28 56.43 36.21 25.87
N VAL A 29 56.51 36.04 27.19
CA VAL A 29 55.88 34.91 27.89
C VAL A 29 54.35 35.00 27.76
N MET A 30 53.74 36.17 27.95
CA MET A 30 52.30 36.36 27.76
C MET A 30 51.87 36.07 26.32
N LEU A 31 52.61 36.56 25.31
CA LEU A 31 52.34 36.29 23.91
C LEU A 31 52.46 34.79 23.58
N THR A 32 53.42 34.10 24.20
CA THR A 32 53.58 32.65 24.02
C THR A 32 52.38 31.89 24.62
N PHE A 33 51.89 32.30 25.79
CA PHE A 33 50.67 31.71 26.38
C PHE A 33 49.43 31.95 25.52
N LEU A 34 49.27 33.15 24.97
CA LEU A 34 48.20 33.47 24.01
C LEU A 34 48.30 32.61 22.74
N GLY A 35 49.51 32.47 22.18
CA GLY A 35 49.76 31.62 21.01
C GLY A 35 49.45 30.14 21.27
N LEU A 36 49.88 29.60 22.41
CA LEU A 36 49.59 28.22 22.81
C LEU A 36 48.09 27.99 23.05
N SER A 37 47.40 28.95 23.67
CA SER A 37 45.94 28.88 23.87
C SER A 37 45.18 28.90 22.53
N GLY A 38 45.62 29.74 21.58
CA GLY A 38 45.05 29.75 20.23
C GLY A 38 45.26 28.43 19.48
N LEU A 39 46.45 27.83 19.58
CA LEU A 39 46.74 26.52 19.00
C LEU A 39 45.89 25.41 19.64
N MET A 40 45.75 25.40 20.97
CA MET A 40 44.91 24.42 21.66
C MET A 40 43.46 24.53 21.19
N THR A 41 42.91 25.74 21.14
CA THR A 41 41.53 25.99 20.65
C THR A 41 41.36 25.48 19.23
N ALA A 42 42.28 25.81 18.31
CA ALA A 42 42.24 25.33 16.93
C ALA A 42 42.33 23.80 16.82
N THR A 43 43.16 23.15 17.64
CA THR A 43 43.24 21.68 17.65
C THR A 43 41.97 21.03 18.16
N THR A 44 41.31 21.61 19.18
CA THR A 44 40.03 21.14 19.68
C THR A 44 38.93 21.29 18.63
N ASP A 45 38.86 22.43 17.95
CA ASP A 45 37.86 22.67 16.89
C ASP A 45 38.04 21.70 15.72
N ILE A 46 39.28 21.43 15.31
CA ILE A 46 39.58 20.44 14.27
C ILE A 46 39.13 19.04 14.71
N GLN A 47 39.36 18.65 15.97
CA GLN A 47 38.93 17.34 16.49
C GLN A 47 37.40 17.23 16.55
N ILE A 48 36.70 18.27 17.01
CA ILE A 48 35.23 18.32 17.04
C ILE A 48 34.69 18.20 15.61
N SER A 49 35.23 18.98 14.67
CA SER A 49 34.81 18.96 13.27
C SER A 49 35.05 17.58 12.62
N LYS A 50 36.20 16.96 12.89
CA LYS A 50 36.49 15.60 12.42
C LYS A 50 35.51 14.57 12.98
N ASN A 51 35.20 14.64 14.28
CA ASN A 51 34.24 13.76 14.92
C ASN A 51 32.82 13.95 14.34
N TYR A 52 32.41 15.21 14.13
CA TYR A 52 31.12 15.54 13.52
C TYR A 52 31.01 15.01 12.08
N HIS A 53 32.07 15.20 11.29
CA HIS A 53 32.13 14.70 9.92
C HIS A 53 32.09 13.15 9.88
N SER A 54 32.93 12.47 10.65
CA SER A 54 32.93 11.00 10.71
C SER A 54 31.61 10.43 11.25
N SER A 55 30.99 11.10 12.22
CA SER A 55 29.67 10.73 12.74
C SER A 55 28.58 10.83 11.67
N THR A 56 28.59 11.91 10.87
CA THR A 56 27.63 12.10 9.77
C THR A 56 27.84 11.05 8.69
N GLN A 57 29.10 10.73 8.36
CA GLN A 57 29.40 9.67 7.40
C GLN A 57 28.95 8.29 7.89
N ALA A 58 29.17 7.98 9.17
CA ALA A 58 28.70 6.72 9.77
C ALA A 58 27.17 6.63 9.77
N LEU A 59 26.46 7.74 10.01
CA LEU A 59 25.00 7.78 9.90
C LEU A 59 24.53 7.51 8.47
N ASN A 60 25.10 8.18 7.47
CA ASN A 60 24.75 7.97 6.06
C ASN A 60 25.01 6.51 5.62
N LEU A 61 26.06 5.86 6.14
CA LEU A 61 26.31 4.43 5.90
C LEU A 61 25.26 3.54 6.55
N ALA A 62 24.85 3.87 7.78
CA ALA A 62 23.78 3.15 8.45
C ALA A 62 22.46 3.28 7.67
N GLU A 63 22.12 4.48 7.20
CA GLU A 63 20.96 4.73 6.35
C GLU A 63 21.02 3.94 5.04
N ALA A 64 22.17 3.94 4.35
CA ALA A 64 22.35 3.13 3.14
C ALA A 64 22.11 1.63 3.39
N GLY A 65 22.56 1.10 4.53
CA GLY A 65 22.29 -0.28 4.92
C GLY A 65 20.81 -0.57 5.19
N LEU A 66 20.09 0.37 5.80
CA LEU A 66 18.65 0.25 6.02
C LEU A 66 17.88 0.26 4.69
N GLU A 67 18.21 1.17 3.78
CA GLU A 67 17.57 1.25 2.46
C GLU A 67 17.83 -0.01 1.63
N GLN A 68 19.06 -0.54 1.64
CA GLN A 68 19.34 -1.81 0.98
C GLN A 68 18.53 -2.95 1.61
N ALA A 69 18.46 -3.01 2.94
CA ALA A 69 17.69 -4.04 3.63
C ALA A 69 16.21 -3.99 3.25
N MET A 70 15.62 -2.79 3.14
CA MET A 70 14.25 -2.60 2.68
C MET A 70 14.06 -3.09 1.24
N ALA A 71 14.99 -2.77 0.33
CA ALA A 71 14.92 -3.23 -1.05
C ALA A 71 15.03 -4.76 -1.16
N ASP A 72 15.95 -5.38 -0.43
CA ASP A 72 16.10 -6.84 -0.39
C ASP A 72 14.84 -7.51 0.22
N LEU A 73 14.27 -6.94 1.30
CA LEU A 73 13.01 -7.44 1.88
C LEU A 73 11.81 -7.33 0.92
N ILE A 74 11.73 -6.30 0.08
CA ILE A 74 10.68 -6.19 -0.94
C ILE A 74 10.85 -7.28 -2.00
N ALA A 75 12.09 -7.57 -2.39
CA ALA A 75 12.39 -8.64 -3.34
C ALA A 75 11.99 -10.01 -2.76
N ASP A 76 12.32 -10.26 -1.49
CA ASP A 76 11.94 -11.46 -0.74
C ASP A 76 10.42 -11.66 -0.73
N LEU A 77 9.66 -10.62 -0.35
CA LEU A 77 8.20 -10.62 -0.36
C LEU A 77 7.55 -10.92 -1.72
N GLY A 78 8.26 -10.60 -2.80
CA GLY A 78 7.83 -10.92 -4.16
C GLY A 78 7.89 -12.40 -4.48
N ASP A 79 8.82 -13.15 -3.86
CA ASP A 79 8.98 -14.60 -4.02
C ASP A 79 8.18 -15.38 -2.97
N ASP A 80 8.29 -14.93 -1.72
CA ASP A 80 7.76 -15.56 -0.52
C ASP A 80 7.04 -14.47 0.31
N GLN A 81 5.72 -14.60 0.50
CA GLN A 81 4.90 -13.61 1.23
C GLN A 81 5.13 -13.62 2.77
N ASP A 82 6.29 -14.10 3.23
CA ASP A 82 6.66 -14.21 4.63
C ASP A 82 8.12 -13.77 4.89
N ILE A 83 8.29 -12.55 5.41
CA ILE A 83 9.61 -12.01 5.78
C ILE A 83 10.21 -12.66 7.04
N SER A 84 9.45 -13.54 7.70
CA SER A 84 9.87 -14.23 8.92
C SER A 84 10.52 -15.59 8.66
N ASN A 85 10.64 -15.97 7.39
CA ASN A 85 11.20 -17.22 6.92
C ASN A 85 12.73 -17.33 7.20
N SER A 86 13.32 -18.48 6.82
CA SER A 86 14.76 -18.74 6.97
C SER A 86 15.55 -18.60 5.67
N ASN A 87 14.91 -18.23 4.56
CA ASN A 87 15.53 -18.12 3.24
C ASN A 87 15.16 -16.77 2.63
N PHE A 88 16.14 -15.87 2.59
CA PHE A 88 15.95 -14.49 2.20
C PHE A 88 16.48 -14.24 0.80
N TYR A 89 15.62 -13.84 -0.14
CA TYR A 89 16.03 -13.48 -1.49
C TYR A 89 16.47 -12.03 -1.58
N ARG A 90 17.64 -11.82 -2.18
CA ARG A 90 18.24 -10.50 -2.32
C ARG A 90 18.02 -9.93 -3.72
N THR A 91 18.14 -8.61 -3.83
CA THR A 91 18.05 -7.89 -5.12
C THR A 91 19.13 -8.31 -6.13
N ASP A 92 20.24 -8.89 -5.68
CA ASP A 92 21.31 -9.43 -6.53
C ASP A 92 21.02 -10.85 -7.08
N GLY A 93 19.86 -11.42 -6.74
CA GLY A 93 19.44 -12.76 -7.15
C GLY A 93 20.04 -13.90 -6.33
N SER A 94 20.78 -13.59 -5.26
CA SER A 94 21.25 -14.60 -4.30
C SER A 94 20.20 -14.89 -3.23
N THR A 95 20.16 -16.13 -2.76
CA THR A 95 19.40 -16.52 -1.57
C THR A 95 20.34 -16.62 -0.39
N LEU A 96 20.03 -15.89 0.67
CA LEU A 96 20.71 -15.98 1.95
C LEU A 96 19.91 -16.87 2.89
N THR A 97 20.47 -18.00 3.30
CA THR A 97 19.86 -18.80 4.38
C THR A 97 20.22 -18.19 5.72
N ILE A 98 19.19 -17.77 6.46
CA ILE A 98 19.30 -17.17 7.78
C ILE A 98 19.08 -18.28 8.82
N THR A 99 20.11 -18.54 9.62
CA THR A 99 20.15 -19.67 10.58
C THR A 99 19.21 -19.50 11.77
N ALA A 100 18.70 -18.30 12.05
CA ALA A 100 17.80 -18.07 13.19
C ALA A 100 16.73 -17.01 12.90
N SER A 101 15.49 -17.43 12.66
CA SER A 101 14.33 -16.58 12.94
C SER A 101 14.19 -16.48 14.46
N SER A 102 14.47 -15.29 15.00
CA SER A 102 14.69 -15.08 16.43
C SER A 102 14.01 -13.81 16.92
N THR A 103 13.65 -13.81 18.21
CA THR A 103 13.17 -12.62 18.91
C THR A 103 14.31 -11.67 19.32
N ALA A 104 15.56 -12.06 19.09
CA ALA A 104 16.77 -11.24 19.23
C ALA A 104 17.33 -10.83 17.86
N PHE A 105 18.11 -9.75 17.83
CA PHE A 105 18.78 -9.33 16.59
C PHE A 105 19.83 -10.36 16.16
N TYR A 106 19.82 -10.70 14.87
CA TYR A 106 20.81 -11.56 14.23
C TYR A 106 21.34 -10.87 12.96
N ASP A 107 22.65 -10.93 12.75
CA ASP A 107 23.28 -10.33 11.58
C ASP A 107 22.88 -11.09 10.31
N VAL A 108 22.59 -10.34 9.26
CA VAL A 108 22.10 -10.85 7.98
C VAL A 108 23.18 -10.69 6.92
N PHE A 109 23.66 -9.46 6.72
CA PHE A 109 24.74 -9.18 5.78
C PHE A 109 25.56 -7.97 6.21
N SER A 110 26.73 -7.83 5.59
CA SER A 110 27.59 -6.66 5.72
C SER A 110 28.18 -6.30 4.37
N SER A 111 28.35 -5.00 4.09
CA SER A 111 28.89 -4.51 2.83
C SER A 111 29.74 -3.26 3.05
N SER A 112 30.59 -2.94 2.09
CA SER A 112 31.40 -1.72 2.09
C SER A 112 30.81 -0.68 1.13
N LEU A 113 30.87 0.58 1.54
CA LEU A 113 30.48 1.71 0.70
C LEU A 113 31.48 2.86 0.94
N GLY A 114 32.28 3.16 -0.07
CA GLY A 114 33.37 4.12 0.05
C GLY A 114 34.41 3.69 1.09
N ASN A 115 34.64 4.53 2.10
CA ASN A 115 35.66 4.33 3.13
C ASN A 115 35.10 3.72 4.43
N GLY A 116 33.90 3.16 4.40
CA GLY A 116 33.31 2.52 5.55
C GLY A 116 32.50 1.28 5.20
N THR A 117 31.95 0.67 6.22
CA THR A 117 31.12 -0.53 6.13
C THR A 117 29.79 -0.31 6.83
N TYR A 118 28.79 -1.10 6.46
CA TYR A 118 27.58 -1.24 7.24
C TYR A 118 27.23 -2.71 7.44
N THR A 119 26.63 -3.01 8.58
CA THR A 119 26.12 -4.33 8.95
C THR A 119 24.63 -4.23 9.24
N VAL A 120 23.85 -5.11 8.61
CA VAL A 120 22.41 -5.19 8.76
C VAL A 120 22.05 -6.42 9.57
N ALA A 121 21.21 -6.22 10.59
CA ALA A 121 20.69 -7.26 11.46
C ALA A 121 19.15 -7.19 11.52
N PHE A 122 18.50 -8.34 11.58
CA PHE A 122 17.04 -8.45 11.66
C PHE A 122 16.61 -9.01 13.02
N LYS A 123 15.36 -8.72 13.39
CA LYS A 123 14.67 -9.33 14.52
C LYS A 123 13.21 -9.52 14.17
N ASN A 124 12.71 -10.75 14.30
CA ASN A 124 11.31 -11.07 14.03
C ASN A 124 10.38 -10.51 15.11
N VAL A 125 9.15 -10.21 14.71
CA VAL A 125 8.10 -9.75 15.62
C VAL A 125 7.19 -10.92 15.95
N GLY A 126 6.80 -11.05 17.22
CA GLY A 126 6.00 -12.18 17.70
C GLY A 126 6.84 -13.18 18.52
N THR A 127 6.39 -14.43 18.56
CA THR A 127 7.01 -15.48 19.37
C THR A 127 7.12 -16.76 18.55
N SER A 128 8.30 -17.38 18.54
CA SER A 128 8.49 -18.68 17.88
C SER A 128 7.44 -19.71 18.35
N PRO A 129 6.82 -20.47 17.44
CA PRO A 129 7.03 -20.50 15.98
C PRO A 129 6.17 -19.48 15.20
N ASN A 130 5.32 -18.71 15.87
CA ASN A 130 4.34 -17.79 15.30
C ASN A 130 4.90 -16.36 15.17
N PHE A 131 5.90 -16.19 14.31
CA PHE A 131 6.37 -14.86 13.94
C PHE A 131 5.37 -14.18 13.00
N SER A 132 5.39 -12.85 12.99
CA SER A 132 4.59 -12.03 12.08
C SER A 132 5.23 -12.07 10.69
N ALA A 133 4.48 -12.54 9.70
CA ALA A 133 4.93 -12.65 8.31
C ALA A 133 5.11 -11.29 7.59
N GLY A 134 4.63 -10.20 8.21
CA GLY A 134 4.67 -8.86 7.62
C GLY A 134 5.26 -7.79 8.53
N GLU A 135 5.93 -8.16 9.63
CA GLU A 135 6.54 -7.18 10.52
C GLU A 135 7.94 -7.62 10.98
N ILE A 136 8.90 -6.70 10.91
CA ILE A 136 10.30 -6.98 11.24
C ILE A 136 10.99 -5.74 11.83
N PHE A 137 11.93 -5.97 12.74
CA PHE A 137 12.88 -4.95 13.16
C PHE A 137 14.15 -5.07 12.35
N VAL A 138 14.59 -3.96 11.76
CA VAL A 138 15.86 -3.85 11.05
C VAL A 138 16.79 -2.94 11.84
N ARG A 139 17.99 -3.43 12.12
CA ARG A 139 19.09 -2.64 12.69
C ARG A 139 20.17 -2.53 11.64
N SER A 140 20.57 -1.30 11.33
CA SER A 140 21.72 -1.03 10.46
C SER A 140 22.79 -0.30 11.24
N THR A 141 24.02 -0.80 11.16
CA THR A 141 25.18 -0.27 11.89
C THR A 141 26.21 0.20 10.88
N GLY A 142 26.39 1.52 10.75
CA GLY A 142 27.42 2.13 9.90
C GLY A 142 28.72 2.36 10.66
N LEU A 143 29.85 2.06 10.03
CA LEU A 143 31.19 2.15 10.60
C LEU A 143 32.16 2.84 9.64
N ILE A 144 32.85 3.88 10.13
CA ILE A 144 33.93 4.58 9.40
C ILE A 144 35.25 4.32 10.11
N ASN A 145 36.22 3.74 9.39
CA ASN A 145 37.61 3.56 9.83
C ASN A 145 37.74 3.01 11.27
N ASP A 146 36.87 2.07 11.65
CA ASP A 146 36.80 1.38 12.95
C ASP A 146 36.63 2.26 14.21
N ASN A 147 36.42 3.57 14.06
CA ASN A 147 36.43 4.52 15.19
C ASN A 147 35.15 5.35 15.33
N SER A 148 34.33 5.43 14.28
CA SER A 148 33.04 6.13 14.34
C SER A 148 31.93 5.19 13.91
N GLN A 149 31.02 4.91 14.84
CA GLN A 149 29.91 3.99 14.66
C GLN A 149 28.59 4.73 14.88
N LYS A 150 27.61 4.44 14.03
CA LYS A 150 26.22 4.86 14.21
C LYS A 150 25.30 3.67 13.99
N VAL A 151 24.30 3.53 14.84
CA VAL A 151 23.33 2.45 14.79
C VAL A 151 21.95 3.05 14.63
N ILE A 152 21.23 2.61 13.61
CA ILE A 152 19.83 2.94 13.41
C ILE A 152 18.99 1.68 13.53
N GLU A 153 17.82 1.84 14.14
CA GLU A 153 16.81 0.79 14.23
C GLU A 153 15.49 1.29 13.65
N SER A 154 14.92 0.48 12.76
CA SER A 154 13.62 0.72 12.14
C SER A 154 12.68 -0.45 12.41
N TYR A 155 11.45 -0.15 12.81
CA TYR A 155 10.36 -1.13 12.85
C TYR A 155 9.56 -1.00 11.56
N LEU A 156 9.67 -2.02 10.72
CA LEU A 156 9.08 -2.07 9.40
C LEU A 156 7.85 -2.96 9.42
N ALA A 157 6.77 -2.49 8.81
CA ALA A 157 5.59 -3.31 8.52
C ALA A 157 5.35 -3.33 7.01
N THR A 158 5.11 -4.51 6.46
CA THR A 158 4.79 -4.71 5.06
C THR A 158 3.32 -4.46 4.82
N GLU A 159 3.03 -4.02 3.61
CA GLU A 159 1.69 -3.96 3.10
C GLU A 159 1.68 -4.37 1.64
N ASN A 160 0.75 -5.26 1.30
CA ASN A 160 0.44 -5.57 -0.08
C ASN A 160 -0.57 -4.54 -0.60
N VAL A 161 -0.12 -3.64 -1.46
CA VAL A 161 -0.95 -2.60 -2.11
C VAL A 161 -1.44 -3.06 -3.49
N ASN A 162 -1.46 -4.37 -3.74
CA ASN A 162 -2.04 -4.94 -4.94
C ASN A 162 -3.53 -4.51 -5.08
N PRO A 163 -4.01 -4.19 -6.30
CA PRO A 163 -5.41 -3.85 -6.56
C PRO A 163 -6.42 -4.82 -5.93
N TRP A 164 -6.13 -6.11 -5.94
CA TRP A 164 -6.92 -7.21 -5.39
C TRP A 164 -6.91 -7.32 -3.86
N ASN A 165 -6.10 -6.52 -3.17
CA ASN A 165 -6.13 -6.38 -1.71
C ASN A 165 -6.94 -5.15 -1.27
N ASN A 166 -8.02 -4.86 -1.99
CA ASN A 166 -8.99 -3.81 -1.68
C ASN A 166 -10.41 -4.37 -1.89
N ALA A 167 -11.43 -3.75 -1.30
CA ALA A 167 -12.81 -3.99 -1.72
C ALA A 167 -13.05 -3.36 -3.11
N ILE A 168 -12.57 -2.13 -3.29
CA ILE A 168 -12.71 -1.36 -4.53
C ILE A 168 -11.35 -0.77 -4.91
N PHE A 169 -10.94 -1.01 -6.16
CA PHE A 169 -9.79 -0.35 -6.78
C PHE A 169 -10.23 0.34 -8.07
N ALA A 170 -10.06 1.66 -8.16
CA ALA A 170 -10.52 2.45 -9.29
C ALA A 170 -9.41 3.28 -9.93
N ASN A 171 -9.43 3.41 -11.26
CA ASN A 171 -8.45 4.21 -11.99
C ASN A 171 -8.72 5.72 -11.91
N GLY A 172 -9.87 6.19 -12.38
CA GLY A 172 -10.06 7.60 -12.74
C GLY A 172 -10.75 7.72 -14.10
N GLY A 173 -12.06 7.95 -14.09
CA GLY A 173 -12.91 7.90 -15.27
C GLY A 173 -12.97 9.20 -16.06
N GLY A 174 -11.84 9.69 -16.60
CA GLY A 174 -11.80 10.67 -17.70
C GLY A 174 -12.71 11.92 -17.57
N GLY A 175 -12.74 12.55 -16.40
CA GLY A 175 -13.58 13.74 -16.13
C GLY A 175 -14.95 13.44 -15.49
N THR A 176 -15.13 12.26 -14.91
CA THR A 176 -16.29 11.94 -14.07
C THR A 176 -15.86 11.24 -12.79
N ILE A 177 -16.71 11.32 -11.76
CA ILE A 177 -16.44 10.81 -10.42
C ILE A 177 -16.26 9.27 -10.46
N PRO A 178 -15.06 8.75 -10.12
CA PRO A 178 -14.73 7.33 -10.13
C PRO A 178 -15.57 6.47 -9.18
N LEU A 179 -15.88 6.96 -7.98
CA LEU A 179 -16.84 6.33 -7.07
C LEU A 179 -18.00 7.30 -6.85
N ASN A 180 -19.10 7.08 -7.59
CA ASN A 180 -20.24 7.98 -7.61
C ASN A 180 -21.49 7.32 -7.02
N GLY A 181 -21.93 7.80 -5.85
CA GLY A 181 -23.20 7.41 -5.23
C GLY A 181 -23.01 6.68 -3.90
N ASN A 182 -24.09 6.09 -3.41
CA ASN A 182 -24.11 5.49 -2.08
C ASN A 182 -23.60 4.06 -2.12
N VAL A 183 -22.56 3.72 -1.35
CA VAL A 183 -22.09 2.33 -1.20
C VAL A 183 -21.65 2.07 0.22
N ASN A 184 -21.94 0.87 0.71
CA ASN A 184 -21.36 0.37 1.94
C ASN A 184 -20.16 -0.53 1.60
N VAL A 185 -18.98 -0.16 2.06
CA VAL A 185 -17.74 -0.87 1.79
C VAL A 185 -17.14 -1.36 3.10
N GLY A 186 -17.08 -2.67 3.27
CA GLY A 186 -16.27 -3.30 4.31
C GLY A 186 -14.90 -3.65 3.78
N GLY A 187 -13.93 -2.75 3.91
CA GLY A 187 -12.58 -2.95 3.42
C GLY A 187 -11.93 -1.68 2.86
N SER A 188 -10.74 -1.84 2.29
CA SER A 188 -9.98 -0.75 1.69
C SER A 188 -10.58 -0.28 0.37
N VAL A 189 -10.49 1.02 0.12
CA VAL A 189 -10.84 1.68 -1.14
C VAL A 189 -9.61 2.40 -1.65
N HIS A 190 -9.18 2.13 -2.89
CA HIS A 190 -8.01 2.77 -3.49
C HIS A 190 -8.36 3.33 -4.86
N ILE A 191 -8.30 4.64 -5.01
CA ILE A 191 -8.57 5.37 -6.25
C ILE A 191 -7.31 6.07 -6.72
N LEU A 192 -6.92 5.85 -7.98
CA LEU A 192 -5.75 6.52 -8.56
C LEU A 192 -6.05 7.94 -9.04
N GLY A 193 -7.31 8.23 -9.39
CA GLY A 193 -7.76 9.54 -9.85
C GLY A 193 -7.11 10.00 -11.17
N ASN A 194 -6.70 9.06 -12.03
CA ASN A 194 -6.11 9.42 -13.32
C ASN A 194 -7.12 10.18 -14.19
N GLY A 195 -6.73 11.38 -14.64
CA GLY A 195 -7.60 12.27 -15.41
C GLY A 195 -8.48 13.19 -14.56
N LEU A 196 -8.39 13.15 -13.23
CA LEU A 196 -8.94 14.18 -12.36
C LEU A 196 -7.95 15.31 -12.12
N ASN A 197 -8.48 16.50 -11.86
CA ASN A 197 -7.71 17.64 -11.37
C ASN A 197 -7.27 17.40 -9.92
N ALA A 198 -6.28 18.19 -9.47
CA ALA A 198 -6.00 18.29 -8.04
C ALA A 198 -7.20 18.95 -7.34
N CYS A 199 -7.44 18.59 -6.08
CA CYS A 199 -8.47 19.23 -5.29
C CYS A 199 -8.06 20.69 -5.01
N ASP A 200 -9.03 21.61 -4.99
CA ASP A 200 -8.83 23.01 -4.62
C ASP A 200 -9.69 23.42 -3.40
N GLY A 201 -10.18 22.42 -2.64
CA GLY A 201 -11.09 22.61 -1.51
C GLY A 201 -12.56 22.89 -1.92
N SER A 202 -12.88 22.95 -3.21
CA SER A 202 -14.24 23.15 -3.73
C SER A 202 -14.59 22.07 -4.74
N PRO A 203 -15.18 20.94 -4.30
CA PRO A 203 -15.34 19.75 -5.12
C PRO A 203 -16.25 20.03 -6.32
N SER A 204 -15.74 19.70 -7.50
CA SER A 204 -16.43 19.68 -8.78
C SER A 204 -16.40 18.26 -9.37
N THR A 205 -17.14 18.03 -10.44
CA THR A 205 -17.13 16.72 -11.12
C THR A 205 -15.76 16.31 -11.66
N ASP A 206 -14.87 17.28 -11.86
CA ASP A 206 -13.60 17.10 -12.56
C ASP A 206 -12.42 16.88 -11.59
N ASP A 207 -12.62 17.14 -10.29
CA ASP A 207 -11.66 16.90 -9.22
C ASP A 207 -12.14 15.84 -8.22
N THR A 208 -13.42 15.48 -8.18
CA THR A 208 -13.94 14.56 -7.16
C THR A 208 -13.65 13.10 -7.51
N ALA A 209 -12.89 12.43 -6.65
CA ALA A 209 -12.55 11.01 -6.78
C ALA A 209 -13.59 10.09 -6.12
N VAL A 210 -14.11 10.54 -4.97
CA VAL A 210 -15.08 9.81 -4.15
C VAL A 210 -16.22 10.75 -3.83
N TYR A 211 -17.44 10.35 -4.15
CA TYR A 211 -18.65 11.08 -3.76
C TYR A 211 -19.55 10.18 -2.91
N VAL A 212 -19.59 10.41 -1.61
CA VAL A 212 -20.36 9.60 -0.65
C VAL A 212 -21.45 10.46 -0.02
N GLN A 213 -22.72 10.17 -0.31
CA GLN A 213 -23.82 10.87 0.37
C GLN A 213 -24.31 10.15 1.63
N THR A 214 -24.66 8.87 1.51
CA THR A 214 -25.20 8.05 2.61
C THR A 214 -24.55 6.67 2.72
N GLY A 215 -23.44 6.45 2.01
CA GLY A 215 -22.64 5.23 2.06
C GLY A 215 -21.61 5.24 3.20
N ASN A 216 -21.13 4.07 3.62
CA ASN A 216 -20.12 3.97 4.67
C ASN A 216 -18.91 3.16 4.19
N ILE A 217 -17.70 3.55 4.59
CA ILE A 217 -16.48 2.75 4.40
C ILE A 217 -16.00 2.33 5.79
N PHE A 218 -15.81 1.04 6.08
CA PHE A 218 -15.48 0.59 7.44
C PHE A 218 -14.50 -0.59 7.46
N ASN A 219 -13.90 -0.81 8.63
CA ASN A 219 -12.80 -1.76 8.84
C ASN A 219 -13.25 -3.17 9.24
N GLY A 220 -14.32 -3.69 8.64
CA GLY A 220 -14.88 -4.99 9.03
C GLY A 220 -15.99 -5.49 8.11
N HIS A 221 -16.49 -6.70 8.36
CA HIS A 221 -17.72 -7.25 7.78
C HIS A 221 -18.99 -6.91 8.58
N ASP A 222 -18.81 -6.18 9.67
CA ASP A 222 -19.88 -5.65 10.50
C ASP A 222 -19.46 -4.27 11.02
N ASN A 223 -20.37 -3.30 10.91
CA ASN A 223 -20.18 -1.98 11.47
C ASN A 223 -20.90 -1.79 12.82
N GLY A 224 -21.60 -2.81 13.34
CA GLY A 224 -22.36 -2.74 14.60
C GLY A 224 -23.56 -1.78 14.58
N GLY A 225 -23.86 -1.16 13.44
CA GLY A 225 -24.93 -0.18 13.20
C GLY A 225 -25.96 -0.63 12.16
N GLY A 226 -25.98 -1.92 11.80
CA GLY A 226 -26.93 -2.51 10.85
C GLY A 226 -26.40 -2.72 9.43
N ASN A 227 -25.16 -2.30 9.12
CA ASN A 227 -24.47 -2.73 7.90
C ASN A 227 -23.58 -3.91 8.23
N THR A 228 -24.14 -5.10 8.02
CA THR A 228 -23.47 -6.38 8.18
C THR A 228 -23.55 -7.15 6.86
N ILE A 229 -22.56 -8.00 6.62
CA ILE A 229 -22.56 -8.93 5.50
C ILE A 229 -23.78 -9.86 5.58
N ASP A 230 -24.36 -10.19 4.44
CA ASP A 230 -25.44 -11.15 4.30
C ASP A 230 -24.99 -12.53 4.81
N ASN A 231 -25.82 -13.17 5.65
CA ASN A 231 -25.47 -14.45 6.28
C ASN A 231 -25.26 -15.57 5.26
N THR A 232 -25.98 -15.57 4.13
CA THR A 232 -25.77 -16.57 3.08
C THR A 232 -24.42 -16.35 2.44
N LEU A 233 -24.06 -15.11 2.12
CA LEU A 233 -22.76 -14.76 1.55
C LEU A 233 -21.60 -15.09 2.50
N ASP A 234 -21.74 -14.73 3.78
CA ASP A 234 -20.72 -14.93 4.82
C ASP A 234 -20.33 -16.40 5.00
N ASN A 235 -21.30 -17.32 4.93
CA ASN A 235 -21.09 -18.77 5.06
C ASN A 235 -20.17 -19.37 3.99
N TYR A 236 -19.95 -18.68 2.87
CA TYR A 236 -19.08 -19.14 1.80
C TYR A 236 -17.62 -18.67 1.93
N ILE A 237 -17.34 -17.70 2.81
CA ILE A 237 -16.02 -17.09 2.97
C ILE A 237 -15.15 -17.92 3.92
N ASN A 238 -13.90 -18.15 3.54
CA ASN A 238 -12.89 -18.78 4.35
C ASN A 238 -12.10 -17.73 5.16
N TYR A 239 -12.36 -17.68 6.46
CA TYR A 239 -11.69 -16.78 7.41
C TYR A 239 -10.37 -17.31 7.97
N THR A 240 -9.86 -18.44 7.47
CA THR A 240 -8.60 -19.02 7.98
C THR A 240 -7.45 -18.03 7.80
N GLY A 241 -6.82 -17.63 8.92
CA GLY A 241 -5.64 -16.76 8.92
C GLY A 241 -5.93 -15.25 8.98
N TRP A 242 -7.19 -14.81 9.10
CA TRP A 242 -7.53 -13.38 9.18
C TRP A 242 -8.82 -13.12 9.98
N ASN A 243 -9.07 -11.86 10.34
CA ASN A 243 -10.20 -11.46 11.17
C ASN A 243 -11.14 -10.55 10.38
N SER A 244 -12.37 -10.99 10.17
CA SER A 244 -13.42 -10.23 9.46
C SER A 244 -13.78 -8.91 10.12
N ASN A 245 -13.50 -8.73 11.41
CA ASN A 245 -13.73 -7.47 12.15
C ASN A 245 -12.56 -6.49 12.08
N ASN A 246 -11.44 -6.88 11.47
CA ASN A 246 -10.29 -6.00 11.33
C ASN A 246 -9.61 -6.23 9.99
N LEU A 247 -10.10 -5.54 8.97
CA LEU A 247 -9.64 -5.73 7.60
C LEU A 247 -8.35 -4.99 7.24
N ASN A 248 -7.79 -4.24 8.21
CA ASN A 248 -6.71 -3.28 7.95
C ASN A 248 -7.11 -2.25 6.87
N ALA A 249 -8.40 -1.90 6.82
CA ALA A 249 -9.00 -1.06 5.80
C ALA A 249 -8.42 0.34 5.78
N LYS A 250 -8.20 0.87 4.57
CA LYS A 250 -7.69 2.21 4.30
C LYS A 250 -8.46 2.86 3.17
N LEU A 251 -8.64 4.17 3.25
CA LEU A 251 -9.11 4.98 2.13
C LEU A 251 -7.89 5.66 1.50
N ARG A 252 -7.64 5.39 0.22
CA ARG A 252 -6.54 5.99 -0.55
C ARG A 252 -7.08 6.64 -1.81
N VAL A 253 -6.75 7.91 -1.99
CA VAL A 253 -7.04 8.68 -3.19
C VAL A 253 -5.75 9.36 -3.61
N LYS A 254 -5.16 8.94 -4.75
CA LYS A 254 -3.89 9.49 -5.24
C LYS A 254 -4.05 10.87 -5.87
N LYS A 255 -5.18 11.11 -6.55
CA LYS A 255 -5.54 12.39 -7.17
C LYS A 255 -7.04 12.62 -7.01
N GLY A 256 -7.41 13.87 -6.78
CA GLY A 256 -8.78 14.31 -6.59
C GLY A 256 -9.23 14.34 -5.13
N CYS A 257 -10.45 14.85 -4.92
CA CYS A 257 -11.07 15.07 -3.61
C CYS A 257 -11.92 13.87 -3.15
N VAL A 258 -12.20 13.85 -1.85
CA VAL A 258 -13.30 13.08 -1.26
C VAL A 258 -14.39 14.08 -0.86
N ASP A 259 -15.55 14.00 -1.51
CA ASP A 259 -16.70 14.84 -1.22
C ASP A 259 -17.72 14.08 -0.36
N MET A 260 -17.92 14.64 0.83
CA MET A 260 -18.80 14.22 1.91
C MET A 260 -19.64 15.42 2.38
N GLN A 261 -20.07 16.32 1.49
CA GLN A 261 -20.82 17.52 1.89
C GLN A 261 -22.29 17.25 2.25
N VAL A 262 -22.91 16.21 1.69
CA VAL A 262 -24.38 16.01 1.79
C VAL A 262 -24.72 14.61 2.27
N GLY A 263 -25.47 14.51 3.38
CA GLY A 263 -26.04 13.26 3.86
C GLY A 263 -25.45 12.79 5.19
N SER A 264 -25.24 11.48 5.32
CA SER A 264 -24.87 10.81 6.58
C SER A 264 -23.81 9.73 6.38
N GLY A 265 -22.99 9.84 5.34
CA GLY A 265 -21.91 8.89 5.08
C GLY A 265 -20.79 8.99 6.12
N GLU A 266 -20.14 7.85 6.39
CA GLU A 266 -19.04 7.76 7.35
C GLU A 266 -17.84 7.00 6.77
N VAL A 267 -16.62 7.42 7.11
CA VAL A 267 -15.39 6.67 6.83
C VAL A 267 -14.77 6.23 8.15
N GLY A 268 -14.85 4.93 8.42
CA GLY A 268 -14.59 4.32 9.72
C GLY A 268 -15.78 4.48 10.66
N ILE A 269 -15.68 3.84 11.82
CA ILE A 269 -16.61 4.04 12.95
C ILE A 269 -15.81 4.19 14.23
N SER A 270 -16.35 4.86 15.24
CA SER A 270 -15.65 5.16 16.49
C SER A 270 -15.14 3.90 17.22
N SER A 271 -15.87 2.80 17.16
CA SER A 271 -15.49 1.51 17.77
C SER A 271 -14.46 0.71 16.96
N ASN A 272 -14.36 0.98 15.65
CA ASN A 272 -13.50 0.27 14.71
C ASN A 272 -13.08 1.18 13.54
N ALA A 273 -12.20 2.14 13.86
CA ALA A 273 -11.66 3.09 12.90
C ALA A 273 -10.89 2.40 11.76
N VAL A 274 -10.94 3.01 10.57
CA VAL A 274 -10.03 2.66 9.48
C VAL A 274 -8.59 2.95 9.88
N LYS A 275 -7.64 2.28 9.24
CA LYS A 275 -6.23 2.34 9.62
C LYS A 275 -5.52 3.57 9.07
N GLY A 276 -6.07 4.18 8.04
CA GLY A 276 -5.59 5.43 7.49
C GLY A 276 -6.52 5.97 6.41
N ILE A 277 -6.49 7.28 6.25
CA ILE A 277 -7.17 8.03 5.20
C ILE A 277 -6.10 8.88 4.54
N TYR A 278 -5.85 8.65 3.25
CA TYR A 278 -4.72 9.20 2.51
C TYR A 278 -5.26 9.80 1.21
N VAL A 279 -5.42 11.12 1.17
CA VAL A 279 -6.10 11.80 0.07
C VAL A 279 -5.20 12.89 -0.50
N GLY A 280 -5.00 12.85 -1.80
CA GLY A 280 -4.33 13.89 -2.58
C GLY A 280 -2.98 14.31 -1.98
N ASN A 281 -2.81 15.60 -1.74
CA ASN A 281 -1.55 16.17 -1.25
C ASN A 281 -1.48 16.26 0.28
N GLY A 282 -2.62 16.16 0.98
CA GLY A 282 -2.66 16.25 2.43
C GLY A 282 -2.62 17.67 2.97
N ASP A 283 -2.91 18.68 2.15
CA ASP A 283 -2.93 20.06 2.60
C ASP A 283 -4.01 20.29 3.67
N ASP A 284 -3.68 21.10 4.68
CA ASP A 284 -4.58 21.58 5.73
C ASP A 284 -4.25 23.06 5.95
N SER A 285 -4.83 23.88 5.08
CA SER A 285 -4.52 25.30 4.99
C SER A 285 -5.11 26.10 6.15
N ASP A 286 -6.16 25.60 6.81
CA ASP A 286 -6.80 26.23 7.96
C ASP A 286 -6.34 25.68 9.33
N SER A 287 -5.49 24.65 9.32
CA SER A 287 -4.90 23.99 10.49
C SER A 287 -5.95 23.39 11.44
N ASN A 288 -7.09 22.97 10.91
CA ASN A 288 -8.17 22.35 11.69
C ASN A 288 -7.91 20.84 11.96
N GLY A 289 -6.87 20.26 11.36
CA GLY A 289 -6.48 18.86 11.51
C GLY A 289 -7.22 17.90 10.56
N VAL A 290 -7.98 18.41 9.61
CA VAL A 290 -8.64 17.70 8.51
C VAL A 290 -7.93 18.07 7.20
N ASN A 291 -7.74 17.09 6.34
CA ASN A 291 -7.20 17.31 5.00
C ASN A 291 -8.23 18.09 4.16
N ASP A 292 -7.83 19.22 3.58
CA ASP A 292 -8.66 20.10 2.73
C ASP A 292 -9.17 19.37 1.47
N ASP A 293 -8.49 18.30 1.04
CA ASP A 293 -8.94 17.43 -0.04
C ASP A 293 -10.16 16.56 0.37
N ILE A 294 -10.56 16.60 1.64
CA ILE A 294 -11.74 15.95 2.18
C ILE A 294 -12.76 17.03 2.55
N VAL A 295 -13.83 17.12 1.76
CA VAL A 295 -14.77 18.23 1.85
C VAL A 295 -16.04 17.77 2.56
N GLY A 296 -16.39 18.43 3.66
CA GLY A 296 -17.62 18.17 4.43
C GLY A 296 -17.52 17.05 5.48
N GLY A 297 -16.36 16.39 5.61
CA GLY A 297 -16.09 15.44 6.69
C GLY A 297 -15.56 16.15 7.93
N ASP A 298 -16.25 15.98 9.07
CA ASP A 298 -15.81 16.51 10.36
C ASP A 298 -15.19 15.39 11.22
N ASN A 299 -14.21 15.73 12.06
CA ASN A 299 -13.56 14.76 12.95
C ASN A 299 -14.43 14.37 14.17
N GLU A 300 -15.36 15.22 14.63
CA GLU A 300 -16.32 14.92 15.71
C GLU A 300 -17.59 15.81 15.62
N GLY A 301 -18.79 15.25 15.40
CA GLY A 301 -20.05 16.03 15.40
C GLY A 301 -21.33 15.26 15.02
N ALA A 302 -22.48 15.95 15.06
CA ALA A 302 -23.73 15.47 14.48
C ALA A 302 -23.69 15.73 12.95
N GLY A 303 -22.92 14.92 12.23
CA GLY A 303 -22.60 15.11 10.81
C GLY A 303 -21.83 13.91 10.25
N GLN A 304 -21.23 14.10 9.07
CA GLN A 304 -20.41 13.08 8.41
C GLN A 304 -19.06 12.95 9.10
N ASN A 305 -18.73 11.74 9.53
CA ASN A 305 -17.61 11.52 10.45
C ASN A 305 -16.45 10.79 9.77
N LEU A 306 -15.22 11.24 10.09
CA LEU A 306 -13.98 10.58 9.71
C LEU A 306 -13.34 9.94 10.94
N TYR A 307 -13.27 8.60 10.96
CA TYR A 307 -12.66 7.83 12.04
C TYR A 307 -11.44 7.06 11.52
N SER A 308 -10.26 7.67 11.66
CA SER A 308 -8.97 7.06 11.37
C SER A 308 -8.12 6.87 12.63
N ARG A 309 -7.27 5.83 12.65
CA ARG A 309 -6.22 5.70 13.67
C ARG A 309 -5.14 6.78 13.57
N ASN A 310 -4.85 7.24 12.36
CA ASN A 310 -4.09 8.47 12.11
C ASN A 310 -5.09 9.60 11.92
N ARG A 311 -5.39 10.32 13.01
CA ARG A 311 -6.40 11.40 13.08
C ARG A 311 -5.92 12.71 12.40
N THR A 312 -5.12 12.62 11.33
CA THR A 312 -4.37 13.76 10.79
C THR A 312 -4.33 13.78 9.27
N THR A 313 -4.03 14.99 8.78
CA THR A 313 -3.80 15.49 7.42
C THR A 313 -2.73 14.71 6.66
N GLU A 314 -3.05 13.48 6.26
CA GLU A 314 -2.12 12.66 5.50
C GLU A 314 -2.51 12.68 4.02
N GLY A 315 -1.58 13.17 3.20
CA GLY A 315 -1.64 13.03 1.76
C GLY A 315 -1.49 11.56 1.34
N TYR A 316 -1.48 11.31 0.04
CA TYR A 316 -1.30 9.98 -0.50
C TYR A 316 0.00 9.30 0.01
N ASP A 317 -0.13 8.23 0.80
CA ASP A 317 0.96 7.59 1.56
C ASP A 317 1.94 6.78 0.72
N LEU A 318 1.54 6.39 -0.49
CA LEU A 318 2.37 5.54 -1.33
C LEU A 318 3.36 6.33 -2.20
N GLY A 319 3.31 7.67 -2.19
CA GLY A 319 4.31 8.59 -2.76
C GLY A 319 5.05 8.08 -4.01
N GLY A 320 6.27 7.55 -3.81
CA GLY A 320 7.19 7.06 -4.85
C GLY A 320 6.93 5.65 -5.38
N VAL A 321 6.00 4.90 -4.78
CA VAL A 321 5.58 3.58 -5.25
C VAL A 321 4.57 3.77 -6.38
N ASN A 322 4.98 3.41 -7.59
CA ASN A 322 4.07 3.43 -8.73
C ASN A 322 3.10 2.25 -8.62
N VAL A 323 1.88 2.51 -8.12
CA VAL A 323 0.74 1.60 -8.22
C VAL A 323 -0.03 1.94 -9.50
N PRO A 324 0.17 1.18 -10.60
CA PRO A 324 -0.54 1.45 -11.85
C PRO A 324 -1.96 0.88 -11.81
N PHE A 325 -2.84 1.42 -12.66
CA PHE A 325 -4.06 0.69 -12.99
C PHE A 325 -3.70 -0.55 -13.80
N PRO A 326 -4.16 -1.75 -13.41
CA PRO A 326 -3.85 -2.95 -14.16
C PRO A 326 -4.54 -2.92 -15.52
N THR A 327 -3.77 -3.04 -16.61
CA THR A 327 -4.28 -3.10 -17.99
C THR A 327 -4.49 -4.54 -18.44
N ILE A 328 -5.51 -4.78 -19.25
CA ILE A 328 -5.74 -6.09 -19.88
C ILE A 328 -4.65 -6.35 -20.94
N ASP A 329 -3.88 -7.43 -20.81
CA ASP A 329 -3.09 -7.98 -21.91
C ASP A 329 -3.96 -8.93 -22.74
N THR A 330 -4.66 -8.35 -23.72
CA THR A 330 -5.56 -9.11 -24.59
C THR A 330 -4.81 -10.13 -25.44
N THR A 331 -3.55 -9.88 -25.78
CA THR A 331 -2.74 -10.79 -26.59
C THR A 331 -2.43 -12.04 -25.80
N TRP A 332 -1.94 -11.87 -24.57
CA TRP A 332 -1.65 -13.00 -23.69
C TRP A 332 -2.93 -13.75 -23.29
N LEU A 333 -4.01 -13.05 -22.93
CA LEU A 333 -5.27 -13.71 -22.55
C LEU A 333 -5.83 -14.55 -23.70
N ASN A 334 -5.92 -13.99 -24.91
CA ASN A 334 -6.40 -14.73 -26.09
C ASN A 334 -5.53 -15.96 -26.39
N ALA A 335 -4.22 -15.86 -26.20
CA ALA A 335 -3.28 -16.95 -26.44
C ALA A 335 -3.27 -18.02 -25.34
N ASN A 336 -3.88 -17.76 -24.16
CA ASN A 336 -3.87 -18.65 -22.99
C ASN A 336 -5.26 -19.14 -22.57
N SER A 337 -6.31 -18.76 -23.29
CA SER A 337 -7.70 -19.10 -22.98
C SER A 337 -8.24 -20.28 -23.80
N LEU A 338 -9.27 -20.95 -23.27
CA LEU A 338 -10.21 -21.74 -24.06
C LEU A 338 -11.22 -20.79 -24.71
N ASP A 339 -11.23 -20.72 -26.03
CA ASP A 339 -12.24 -19.97 -26.78
C ASP A 339 -13.53 -20.78 -26.84
N MET A 340 -14.60 -20.25 -26.26
CA MET A 340 -15.88 -20.95 -26.13
C MET A 340 -16.52 -21.29 -27.48
N ASN A 341 -16.17 -20.57 -28.55
CA ASN A 341 -16.62 -20.86 -29.92
C ASN A 341 -16.15 -22.25 -30.38
N THR A 342 -15.01 -22.71 -29.85
CA THR A 342 -14.45 -24.03 -30.17
C THR A 342 -15.18 -25.18 -29.48
N CYS A 343 -16.03 -24.87 -28.50
CA CYS A 343 -16.78 -25.87 -27.73
C CYS A 343 -18.05 -26.37 -28.42
N GLY A 344 -18.45 -25.78 -29.54
CA GLY A 344 -19.62 -26.23 -30.32
C GLY A 344 -20.96 -25.94 -29.67
N PHE A 345 -21.05 -24.94 -28.78
CA PHE A 345 -22.28 -24.57 -28.06
C PHE A 345 -23.26 -23.72 -28.86
N GLY A 346 -22.89 -23.28 -30.07
CA GLY A 346 -23.78 -22.59 -31.01
C GLY A 346 -23.91 -21.07 -30.80
N THR A 347 -23.24 -20.51 -29.79
CA THR A 347 -23.09 -19.07 -29.56
C THR A 347 -21.69 -18.74 -29.07
N ASP A 348 -21.25 -17.52 -29.32
CA ASP A 348 -19.98 -16.99 -28.82
C ASP A 348 -20.12 -16.45 -27.37
N ASP A 349 -21.35 -16.42 -26.88
CA ASP A 349 -21.77 -15.88 -25.58
C ASP A 349 -22.06 -16.98 -24.57
N LEU A 350 -21.78 -16.71 -23.29
CA LEU A 350 -22.17 -17.57 -22.19
C LEU A 350 -23.52 -17.08 -21.69
N GLN A 351 -24.57 -17.85 -21.92
CA GLN A 351 -25.93 -17.53 -21.48
C GLN A 351 -26.44 -18.60 -20.50
N LEU A 352 -26.41 -18.27 -19.20
CA LEU A 352 -26.91 -19.13 -18.13
C LEU A 352 -28.26 -18.61 -17.65
N THR A 353 -29.32 -19.16 -18.24
CA THR A 353 -30.71 -18.87 -17.88
C THR A 353 -31.32 -20.06 -17.13
N SER A 354 -32.52 -19.89 -16.59
CA SER A 354 -33.26 -21.01 -15.97
C SER A 354 -33.58 -22.15 -16.97
N ALA A 355 -33.54 -21.87 -18.28
CA ALA A 355 -33.79 -22.83 -19.33
C ALA A 355 -32.52 -23.53 -19.84
N THR A 356 -31.33 -22.98 -19.60
CA THR A 356 -30.06 -23.49 -20.14
C THR A 356 -29.85 -24.96 -19.80
N ASN A 357 -29.63 -25.78 -20.84
CA ASN A 357 -29.36 -27.21 -20.71
C ASN A 357 -27.90 -27.47 -20.36
N ASP A 358 -27.61 -28.66 -19.83
CA ASP A 358 -26.24 -29.10 -19.53
C ASP A 358 -25.34 -28.94 -20.75
N PHE A 359 -24.10 -28.51 -20.51
CA PHE A 359 -23.07 -28.48 -21.54
C PHE A 359 -21.69 -28.82 -20.97
N GLY A 360 -20.79 -29.24 -21.85
CA GLY A 360 -19.44 -29.63 -21.50
C GLY A 360 -19.30 -31.09 -21.04
N PRO A 361 -18.10 -31.49 -20.58
CA PRO A 361 -16.93 -30.64 -20.40
C PRO A 361 -16.34 -30.19 -21.73
N CYS A 362 -16.13 -28.87 -21.89
CA CYS A 362 -15.27 -28.35 -22.93
C CYS A 362 -13.91 -28.02 -22.32
N GLN A 363 -12.82 -28.38 -23.00
CA GLN A 363 -11.48 -28.19 -22.47
C GLN A 363 -10.43 -28.00 -23.57
N ASN A 364 -9.38 -27.25 -23.24
CA ASN A 364 -8.12 -27.26 -23.97
C ASN A 364 -6.93 -27.27 -23.00
N VAL A 365 -5.75 -27.55 -23.53
CA VAL A 365 -4.49 -27.38 -22.80
C VAL A 365 -3.68 -26.33 -23.52
N THR A 366 -3.37 -25.24 -22.83
CA THR A 366 -2.61 -24.11 -23.37
C THR A 366 -1.48 -23.77 -22.40
N ASN A 367 -0.23 -23.75 -22.90
CA ASN A 367 0.96 -23.49 -22.09
C ASN A 367 1.04 -24.34 -20.80
N GLY A 368 0.67 -25.61 -20.88
CA GLY A 368 0.70 -26.55 -19.75
C GLY A 368 -0.43 -26.37 -18.73
N ARG A 369 -1.38 -25.47 -18.97
CA ARG A 369 -2.58 -25.26 -18.15
C ARG A 369 -3.81 -25.83 -18.85
N THR A 370 -4.63 -26.58 -18.10
CA THR A 370 -5.95 -27.02 -18.56
C THR A 370 -6.97 -25.93 -18.33
N ASN A 371 -7.55 -25.42 -19.40
CA ASN A 371 -8.72 -24.56 -19.33
C ASN A 371 -9.95 -25.43 -19.62
N SER A 372 -10.96 -25.36 -18.76
CA SER A 372 -12.18 -26.13 -18.93
C SER A 372 -13.41 -25.43 -18.36
N ILE A 373 -14.56 -25.71 -18.97
CA ILE A 373 -15.86 -25.23 -18.54
C ILE A 373 -16.91 -26.32 -18.72
N GLN A 374 -17.81 -26.44 -17.75
CA GLN A 374 -18.95 -27.36 -17.76
C GLN A 374 -20.09 -26.76 -16.94
N TRP A 375 -21.32 -26.89 -17.44
CA TRP A 375 -22.54 -26.52 -16.74
C TRP A 375 -23.42 -27.74 -16.48
N ASP A 376 -23.87 -27.88 -15.23
CA ASP A 376 -24.84 -28.88 -14.80
C ASP A 376 -26.08 -28.17 -14.28
N LYS A 377 -27.20 -28.30 -15.01
CA LYS A 377 -28.49 -27.66 -14.72
C LYS A 377 -29.14 -28.23 -13.46
N ALA A 378 -28.96 -29.52 -13.20
CA ALA A 378 -29.62 -30.19 -12.07
C ALA A 378 -29.09 -29.67 -10.73
N SER A 379 -27.78 -29.49 -10.63
CA SER A 379 -27.08 -28.92 -9.47
C SER A 379 -26.91 -27.41 -9.54
N LYS A 380 -27.20 -26.79 -10.70
CA LYS A 380 -26.90 -25.39 -11.04
C LYS A 380 -25.41 -25.06 -10.85
N THR A 381 -24.53 -25.99 -11.18
CA THR A 381 -23.08 -25.85 -10.94
C THR A 381 -22.34 -25.56 -12.24
N LEU A 382 -21.65 -24.42 -12.28
CA LEU A 382 -20.66 -24.08 -13.29
C LEU A 382 -19.27 -24.53 -12.79
N THR A 383 -18.75 -25.60 -13.38
CA THR A 383 -17.38 -26.05 -13.10
C THR A 383 -16.42 -25.35 -14.06
N ILE A 384 -15.43 -24.63 -13.50
CA ILE A 384 -14.48 -23.83 -14.27
C ILE A 384 -13.04 -24.05 -13.79
N SER A 385 -12.13 -24.19 -14.75
CA SER A 385 -10.69 -24.20 -14.53
C SER A 385 -9.99 -23.39 -15.60
N GLY A 386 -8.94 -22.67 -15.25
CA GLY A 386 -8.16 -21.90 -16.23
C GLY A 386 -8.91 -20.66 -16.73
N ILE A 387 -8.68 -20.25 -17.98
CA ILE A 387 -9.22 -19.02 -18.57
C ILE A 387 -10.15 -19.39 -19.72
N ILE A 388 -11.38 -18.90 -19.69
CA ILE A 388 -12.40 -19.14 -20.71
C ILE A 388 -12.73 -17.81 -21.37
N LYS A 389 -12.51 -17.73 -22.69
CA LYS A 389 -12.78 -16.57 -23.51
C LYS A 389 -14.14 -16.72 -24.21
N MET A 390 -14.90 -15.64 -24.22
CA MET A 390 -16.19 -15.52 -24.87
C MET A 390 -16.45 -14.08 -25.31
N ASP A 391 -17.46 -13.84 -26.14
CA ASP A 391 -17.85 -12.49 -26.52
C ASP A 391 -18.61 -11.82 -25.36
N LYS A 392 -19.84 -12.23 -25.06
CA LYS A 392 -20.64 -11.75 -23.91
C LYS A 392 -20.76 -12.78 -22.78
N ILE A 393 -20.87 -12.30 -21.54
CA ILE A 393 -21.23 -13.10 -20.36
C ILE A 393 -22.61 -12.65 -19.88
N ASP A 394 -23.55 -13.58 -19.79
CA ASP A 394 -24.91 -13.34 -19.32
C ASP A 394 -25.33 -14.45 -18.35
N ILE A 395 -25.45 -14.10 -17.06
CA ILE A 395 -25.79 -15.04 -15.99
C ILE A 395 -27.10 -14.57 -15.36
N GLU A 396 -28.22 -15.01 -15.94
CA GLU A 396 -29.56 -14.69 -15.45
C GLU A 396 -30.01 -15.61 -14.30
N ALA A 397 -29.56 -16.86 -14.29
CA ALA A 397 -29.91 -17.84 -13.27
C ALA A 397 -28.95 -17.79 -12.08
N ASP A 398 -29.46 -18.09 -10.88
CA ASP A 398 -28.61 -18.34 -9.72
C ASP A 398 -27.70 -19.55 -10.00
N ILE A 399 -26.39 -19.36 -9.86
CA ILE A 399 -25.37 -20.38 -10.10
C ILE A 399 -24.52 -20.64 -8.85
N ASN A 400 -24.11 -21.90 -8.73
CA ASN A 400 -22.98 -22.30 -7.92
C ASN A 400 -21.76 -22.45 -8.84
N TYR A 401 -20.57 -22.04 -8.42
CA TYR A 401 -19.34 -22.28 -9.19
C TYR A 401 -18.37 -23.19 -8.44
N SER A 402 -17.70 -24.08 -9.19
CA SER A 402 -16.71 -25.00 -8.66
C SER A 402 -15.40 -24.89 -9.43
N GLY A 403 -14.29 -24.93 -8.72
CA GLY A 403 -12.94 -24.81 -9.26
C GLY A 403 -12.36 -23.39 -9.22
N LYS A 404 -11.23 -23.20 -9.90
CA LYS A 404 -10.51 -21.92 -9.98
C LYS A 404 -10.37 -21.50 -11.43
N GLY A 405 -11.11 -20.50 -11.85
CA GLY A 405 -11.06 -20.06 -13.23
C GLY A 405 -11.58 -18.66 -13.47
N THR A 406 -11.32 -18.18 -14.68
CA THR A 406 -11.62 -16.82 -15.12
C THR A 406 -12.48 -16.86 -16.37
N LEU A 407 -13.61 -16.14 -16.34
CA LEU A 407 -14.41 -15.82 -17.51
C LEU A 407 -13.92 -14.49 -18.08
N TYR A 408 -13.59 -14.47 -19.37
CA TYR A 408 -13.03 -13.32 -20.06
C TYR A 408 -13.91 -12.93 -21.24
N SER A 409 -14.56 -11.78 -21.14
CA SER A 409 -15.39 -11.18 -22.18
C SER A 409 -14.57 -10.23 -23.06
N THR A 410 -14.59 -10.51 -24.37
CA THR A 410 -13.94 -9.68 -25.39
C THR A 410 -14.85 -8.62 -26.00
N ASN A 411 -16.12 -8.55 -25.57
CA ASN A 411 -17.08 -7.63 -26.17
C ASN A 411 -16.68 -6.17 -25.91
N THR A 412 -16.28 -5.52 -27.00
CA THR A 412 -15.95 -4.09 -27.10
C THR A 412 -16.91 -3.36 -28.04
N GLY A 413 -18.06 -3.99 -28.36
CA GLY A 413 -19.00 -3.56 -29.39
C GLY A 413 -19.69 -2.22 -29.11
N THR A 414 -20.59 -1.80 -30.01
CA THR A 414 -21.23 -0.46 -30.02
C THR A 414 -22.08 -0.12 -28.78
N THR A 415 -22.37 -1.10 -27.93
CA THR A 415 -22.98 -0.94 -26.60
C THR A 415 -22.11 -1.67 -25.56
N PRO A 416 -20.96 -1.10 -25.15
CA PRO A 416 -20.05 -1.68 -24.14
C PRO A 416 -20.74 -1.97 -22.80
N SER A 417 -21.91 -1.37 -22.58
CA SER A 417 -22.78 -1.52 -21.41
C SER A 417 -23.34 -2.92 -21.18
N GLU A 418 -23.04 -3.89 -22.03
CA GLU A 418 -23.56 -5.26 -21.94
C GLU A 418 -22.48 -6.35 -22.06
N ALA A 419 -21.19 -6.04 -21.90
CA ALA A 419 -20.14 -7.07 -21.99
C ALA A 419 -20.34 -8.19 -20.96
N VAL A 420 -20.76 -7.83 -19.75
CA VAL A 420 -21.14 -8.76 -18.69
C VAL A 420 -22.43 -8.32 -18.00
N GLN A 421 -23.43 -9.19 -17.99
CA GLN A 421 -24.70 -9.01 -17.28
C GLN A 421 -24.88 -10.11 -16.24
N LEU A 422 -25.02 -9.71 -14.98
CA LEU A 422 -25.19 -10.61 -13.86
C LEU A 422 -26.54 -10.33 -13.21
N GLU A 423 -27.48 -11.25 -13.41
CA GLU A 423 -28.81 -11.21 -12.80
C GLU A 423 -29.07 -12.42 -11.89
N GLY A 424 -28.14 -13.37 -11.80
CA GLY A 424 -28.20 -14.49 -10.86
C GLY A 424 -27.28 -14.31 -9.66
N ASN A 425 -27.59 -14.96 -8.54
CA ASN A 425 -26.62 -15.14 -7.46
C ASN A 425 -25.42 -15.95 -7.96
N ILE A 426 -24.21 -15.58 -7.55
CA ILE A 426 -22.97 -16.24 -7.98
C ILE A 426 -22.20 -16.66 -6.73
N LEU A 427 -22.40 -17.91 -6.32
CA LEU A 427 -21.85 -18.42 -5.06
C LEU A 427 -20.95 -19.63 -5.31
N PRO A 428 -19.99 -19.93 -4.43
CA PRO A 428 -19.20 -21.15 -4.55
C PRO A 428 -20.06 -22.39 -4.32
N ALA A 429 -19.71 -23.51 -4.93
CA ALA A 429 -20.42 -24.78 -4.77
C ALA A 429 -20.32 -25.35 -3.34
N THR A 430 -19.32 -24.92 -2.57
CA THR A 430 -19.06 -25.42 -1.21
C THR A 430 -18.93 -24.26 -0.23
N THR A 431 -19.53 -24.36 0.96
CA THR A 431 -19.40 -23.37 2.05
C THR A 431 -17.95 -23.25 2.53
N GLY A 432 -17.54 -22.07 3.00
CA GLY A 432 -16.19 -21.81 3.50
C GLY A 432 -15.05 -22.07 2.50
N SER A 433 -15.35 -22.06 1.19
CA SER A 433 -14.39 -22.43 0.14
C SER A 433 -13.79 -21.24 -0.62
N TYR A 434 -14.41 -20.06 -0.52
CA TYR A 434 -13.93 -18.84 -1.19
C TYR A 434 -12.93 -18.09 -0.30
N PRO A 435 -11.78 -17.63 -0.83
CA PRO A 435 -11.30 -17.76 -2.21
C PRO A 435 -10.33 -18.94 -2.41
N THR A 436 -10.14 -19.80 -1.39
CA THR A 436 -9.04 -20.78 -1.38
C THR A 436 -9.23 -21.97 -2.32
N THR A 437 -10.43 -22.51 -2.43
CA THR A 437 -10.72 -23.74 -3.20
C THR A 437 -11.56 -23.43 -4.42
N HIS A 438 -12.56 -22.58 -4.26
CA HIS A 438 -13.44 -22.15 -5.33
C HIS A 438 -13.32 -20.64 -5.50
N VAL A 439 -12.86 -20.20 -6.66
CA VAL A 439 -12.70 -18.78 -6.98
C VAL A 439 -13.04 -18.56 -8.45
N ILE A 440 -13.92 -17.60 -8.70
CA ILE A 440 -14.28 -17.18 -10.04
C ILE A 440 -13.77 -15.76 -10.27
N GLY A 441 -13.11 -15.58 -11.41
CA GLY A 441 -12.70 -14.29 -11.94
C GLY A 441 -13.59 -13.92 -13.11
N ILE A 442 -13.96 -12.65 -13.21
CA ILE A 442 -14.65 -12.12 -14.38
C ILE A 442 -13.86 -10.92 -14.88
N ILE A 443 -13.42 -10.97 -16.13
CA ILE A 443 -12.70 -9.91 -16.82
C ILE A 443 -13.57 -9.43 -17.98
N ALA A 444 -13.91 -8.15 -17.97
CA ALA A 444 -14.62 -7.47 -19.05
C ALA A 444 -13.74 -6.40 -19.69
N THR A 445 -13.62 -6.43 -21.02
CA THR A 445 -13.09 -5.32 -21.81
C THR A 445 -14.08 -4.15 -21.90
N GLY A 446 -15.38 -4.42 -21.73
CA GLY A 446 -16.47 -3.46 -21.55
C GLY A 446 -16.92 -3.33 -20.09
N ASP A 447 -18.19 -3.02 -19.90
CA ASP A 447 -18.81 -2.82 -18.58
C ASP A 447 -19.24 -4.15 -17.93
N ILE A 448 -19.35 -4.15 -16.60
CA ILE A 448 -20.02 -5.19 -15.82
C ILE A 448 -21.24 -4.59 -15.14
N ALA A 449 -22.40 -5.20 -15.33
CA ALA A 449 -23.65 -4.81 -14.68
C ALA A 449 -24.15 -5.92 -13.74
N PHE A 450 -24.49 -5.57 -12.49
CA PHE A 450 -25.26 -6.43 -11.60
C PHE A 450 -26.71 -5.95 -11.58
N ASP A 451 -27.60 -6.62 -12.33
CA ASP A 451 -28.89 -6.06 -12.73
C ASP A 451 -30.11 -6.61 -11.96
N LYS A 452 -29.89 -7.57 -11.04
CA LYS A 452 -30.91 -8.09 -10.12
C LYS A 452 -30.89 -7.43 -8.74
N ALA A 453 -32.08 -7.24 -8.18
CA ALA A 453 -32.25 -6.80 -6.80
C ALA A 453 -31.83 -7.85 -5.78
N GLY A 454 -31.04 -7.46 -4.79
CA GLY A 454 -30.56 -8.36 -3.73
C GLY A 454 -29.68 -9.49 -4.27
N LEU A 455 -28.99 -9.27 -5.38
CA LEU A 455 -28.01 -10.22 -5.91
C LEU A 455 -26.85 -10.35 -4.93
N ILE A 456 -26.48 -11.58 -4.60
CA ILE A 456 -25.27 -11.89 -3.82
C ILE A 456 -24.22 -12.57 -4.69
N ALA A 457 -22.99 -12.10 -4.65
CA ALA A 457 -21.90 -12.65 -5.45
C ALA A 457 -20.58 -12.73 -4.70
N THR A 458 -19.82 -13.79 -4.96
CA THR A 458 -18.40 -13.92 -4.58
C THR A 458 -17.53 -13.97 -5.82
N GLY A 459 -16.44 -13.23 -5.85
CA GLY A 459 -15.49 -13.29 -6.97
C GLY A 459 -14.54 -12.11 -7.09
N ALA A 460 -13.65 -12.22 -8.07
CA ALA A 460 -12.76 -11.15 -8.50
C ALA A 460 -13.31 -10.55 -9.80
N PHE A 461 -13.76 -9.29 -9.77
CA PHE A 461 -14.40 -8.66 -10.93
C PHE A 461 -13.53 -7.53 -11.46
N TYR A 462 -13.13 -7.62 -12.72
CA TYR A 462 -12.36 -6.63 -13.45
C TYR A 462 -13.17 -6.08 -14.62
N SER A 463 -13.29 -4.76 -14.71
CA SER A 463 -13.77 -4.07 -15.93
C SER A 463 -12.74 -3.05 -16.38
N ALA A 464 -12.44 -3.01 -17.68
CA ALA A 464 -11.63 -1.92 -18.25
C ALA A 464 -12.40 -0.59 -18.29
N GLN A 465 -13.72 -0.60 -18.07
CA GLN A 465 -14.62 0.55 -18.10
C GLN A 465 -15.38 0.64 -16.78
N THR A 466 -16.70 0.43 -16.80
CA THR A 466 -17.58 0.71 -15.67
C THR A 466 -18.09 -0.58 -15.01
N ILE A 467 -18.09 -0.62 -13.68
CA ILE A 467 -18.89 -1.59 -12.93
C ILE A 467 -20.11 -0.87 -12.35
N THR A 468 -21.31 -1.40 -12.63
CA THR A 468 -22.59 -0.82 -12.20
C THR A 468 -23.39 -1.83 -11.39
N PRO A 469 -23.33 -1.79 -10.05
CA PRO A 469 -24.21 -2.60 -9.20
C PRO A 469 -25.58 -1.92 -9.03
N LYS A 470 -26.68 -2.62 -9.31
CA LYS A 470 -28.04 -2.10 -9.15
C LYS A 470 -28.78 -2.79 -8.00
N LYS A 471 -29.72 -2.06 -7.37
CA LYS A 471 -30.79 -2.63 -6.51
C LYS A 471 -30.29 -3.45 -5.28
N GLN A 472 -29.45 -2.88 -4.42
CA GLN A 472 -28.97 -3.53 -3.18
C GLN A 472 -28.13 -4.80 -3.40
N THR A 473 -27.34 -4.87 -4.49
CA THR A 473 -26.36 -5.94 -4.70
C THR A 473 -25.35 -6.00 -3.56
N GLU A 474 -24.92 -7.21 -3.22
CA GLU A 474 -23.89 -7.45 -2.23
C GLU A 474 -22.80 -8.37 -2.79
N VAL A 475 -21.55 -7.89 -2.78
CA VAL A 475 -20.41 -8.59 -3.37
C VAL A 475 -19.32 -8.82 -2.33
N ALA A 476 -18.84 -10.05 -2.20
CA ALA A 476 -17.65 -10.38 -1.41
C ALA A 476 -16.45 -10.71 -2.32
N GLY A 477 -15.39 -9.93 -2.21
CA GLY A 477 -14.21 -10.02 -3.06
C GLY A 477 -13.65 -8.64 -3.37
N THR A 478 -13.30 -8.41 -4.62
CA THR A 478 -12.74 -7.13 -5.08
C THR A 478 -13.31 -6.73 -6.43
N LEU A 479 -13.62 -5.45 -6.55
CA LEU A 479 -14.04 -4.79 -7.78
C LEU A 479 -12.91 -3.89 -8.27
N VAL A 480 -12.36 -4.21 -9.45
CA VAL A 480 -11.31 -3.42 -10.11
C VAL A 480 -11.90 -2.82 -11.39
N CYS A 481 -11.94 -1.49 -11.48
CA CYS A 481 -12.57 -0.84 -12.63
C CYS A 481 -11.99 0.54 -12.96
N ASN A 482 -12.33 1.06 -14.14
CA ASN A 482 -12.02 2.46 -14.44
C ASN A 482 -12.97 3.40 -13.70
N LYS A 483 -14.25 3.04 -13.66
CA LYS A 483 -15.33 3.77 -12.99
C LYS A 483 -16.28 2.82 -12.24
N PHE A 484 -16.71 3.21 -11.06
CA PHE A 484 -17.73 2.55 -10.25
C PHE A 484 -18.96 3.45 -10.14
N ASP A 485 -20.04 3.09 -10.86
CA ASP A 485 -21.25 3.91 -10.94
C ASP A 485 -22.40 3.25 -10.18
N LEU A 486 -22.90 3.93 -9.15
CA LEU A 486 -23.89 3.38 -8.22
C LEU A 486 -25.29 3.96 -8.45
N GLY A 487 -25.41 4.99 -9.29
CA GLY A 487 -26.63 5.75 -9.47
C GLY A 487 -27.28 6.12 -8.12
N SER A 488 -28.55 5.73 -7.93
CA SER A 488 -29.34 6.01 -6.72
C SER A 488 -29.44 4.84 -5.74
N GLN A 489 -28.61 3.80 -5.89
CA GLN A 489 -28.73 2.55 -5.13
C GLN A 489 -27.68 2.48 -4.02
N VAL A 490 -27.85 1.55 -3.08
CA VAL A 490 -26.90 1.33 -1.97
C VAL A 490 -26.40 -0.12 -1.97
N PRO A 491 -25.51 -0.52 -2.89
CA PRO A 491 -24.89 -1.83 -2.82
C PRO A 491 -23.89 -1.93 -1.67
N LYS A 492 -23.50 -3.16 -1.38
CA LYS A 492 -22.50 -3.51 -0.37
C LYS A 492 -21.33 -4.25 -1.01
N VAL A 493 -20.12 -3.91 -0.64
CA VAL A 493 -18.90 -4.58 -1.11
C VAL A 493 -18.03 -4.95 0.08
N TRP A 494 -17.63 -6.21 0.18
CA TRP A 494 -16.88 -6.75 1.31
C TRP A 494 -15.54 -7.31 0.84
N GLN A 495 -14.46 -6.79 1.36
CA GLN A 495 -13.11 -7.23 1.02
C GLN A 495 -12.84 -8.61 1.60
N VAL A 496 -12.34 -9.50 0.74
CA VAL A 496 -11.77 -10.78 1.18
C VAL A 496 -10.25 -10.72 1.03
N ILE A 497 -9.53 -10.50 2.13
CA ILE A 497 -8.10 -10.17 2.13
C ILE A 497 -7.25 -11.25 1.46
N THR A 498 -7.61 -12.52 1.65
CA THR A 498 -6.88 -13.66 1.07
C THR A 498 -7.11 -13.84 -0.42
N LEU A 499 -8.00 -13.05 -1.06
CA LEU A 499 -8.26 -13.12 -2.49
C LEU A 499 -7.02 -12.78 -3.31
N ALA A 500 -6.27 -11.75 -2.93
CA ALA A 500 -5.04 -11.34 -3.62
C ALA A 500 -4.04 -12.51 -3.75
N SER A 501 -3.97 -13.38 -2.74
CA SER A 501 -3.08 -14.57 -2.75
C SER A 501 -3.70 -15.81 -3.38
N ASN A 502 -5.00 -15.76 -3.75
CA ASN A 502 -5.76 -16.88 -4.29
C ASN A 502 -6.44 -16.55 -5.62
N LEU A 503 -5.94 -15.55 -6.35
CA LEU A 503 -6.55 -15.09 -7.58
C LEU A 503 -6.70 -16.22 -8.62
N PRO A 504 -7.81 -16.23 -9.37
CA PRO A 504 -7.93 -17.10 -10.52
C PRO A 504 -6.90 -16.69 -11.60
N PRO A 505 -6.55 -17.61 -12.50
CA PRO A 505 -5.52 -17.35 -13.50
C PRO A 505 -5.88 -16.21 -14.44
N GLY A 506 -4.92 -15.35 -14.78
CA GLY A 506 -5.08 -14.31 -15.80
C GLY A 506 -5.72 -13.00 -15.33
N MET A 507 -6.02 -12.86 -14.04
CA MET A 507 -6.51 -11.58 -13.51
C MET A 507 -5.49 -10.44 -13.71
N PRO A 508 -5.88 -9.28 -14.28
CA PRO A 508 -4.97 -8.16 -14.47
C PRO A 508 -4.41 -7.66 -13.13
N GLY A 509 -3.11 -7.37 -13.06
CA GLY A 509 -2.48 -6.89 -11.82
C GLY A 509 -2.32 -7.95 -10.73
N SER A 510 -2.24 -9.24 -11.10
CA SER A 510 -2.03 -10.34 -10.15
C SER A 510 -0.68 -10.30 -9.41
N ASN A 511 0.28 -9.50 -9.87
CA ASN A 511 1.60 -9.40 -9.24
C ASN A 511 1.50 -8.62 -7.94
N TYR A 512 2.13 -9.12 -6.87
CA TYR A 512 2.17 -8.42 -5.60
C TYR A 512 2.95 -7.11 -5.73
N ILE A 513 2.42 -6.07 -5.07
CA ILE A 513 3.11 -4.79 -4.93
C ILE A 513 3.27 -4.60 -3.43
N TRP A 514 4.48 -4.82 -2.94
CA TRP A 514 4.80 -4.70 -1.52
C TRP A 514 5.41 -3.34 -1.22
N VAL A 515 4.94 -2.73 -0.14
CA VAL A 515 5.50 -1.50 0.40
C VAL A 515 5.84 -1.69 1.87
N PHE A 516 6.89 -1.02 2.31
CA PHE A 516 7.22 -0.94 3.73
C PHE A 516 6.78 0.40 4.30
N THR A 517 6.04 0.34 5.40
CA THR A 517 5.79 1.51 6.22
C THR A 517 6.72 1.46 7.43
N THR A 518 7.55 2.49 7.58
CA THR A 518 8.35 2.70 8.79
C THR A 518 7.43 3.14 9.92
N ARG A 519 7.20 2.27 10.90
CA ARG A 519 6.32 2.56 12.05
C ARG A 519 7.05 3.26 13.18
N ARG A 520 8.34 2.98 13.35
CA ARG A 520 9.22 3.64 14.32
C ARG A 520 10.63 3.69 13.79
N TRP A 521 11.30 4.81 14.02
CA TRP A 521 12.71 5.00 13.72
C TRP A 521 13.41 5.52 14.98
N ARG A 522 14.58 4.98 15.30
CA ARG A 522 15.45 5.55 16.33
C ARG A 522 16.92 5.37 15.99
N GLU A 523 17.71 6.39 16.31
CA GLU A 523 19.14 6.25 16.50
C GLU A 523 19.40 5.63 17.87
N VAL A 524 20.26 4.61 17.92
CA VAL A 524 20.68 3.95 19.16
C VAL A 524 22.07 4.48 19.52
N PHE A 525 22.17 5.11 20.68
CA PHE A 525 23.39 5.71 21.22
C PHE A 525 24.34 4.69 21.82
#